data_AF-A0A329VJF1-F1
#
_entry.id   AF-A0A329VJF1-F1
#
_cell.length_a   1.000
_cell.length_b   1.000
_cell.length_c   1.000
_cell.angle_alpha   90.00
_cell.angle_beta   90.00
_cell.angle_gamma   90.00
#
_symmetry.space_group_name_H-M   'P 1'
#
loop_
_entity.id
_entity.type
_entity.pdbx_description
1 polymer ?
#
loop_
_entity_poly.entity_id
_entity_poly.type
_entity_poly.pdbx_seq_one_letter_code
_entity_poly.pdbx_strand_id
1 'polypeptide(L)'
;MRLKWLLLLLGVIIMSGLGVIVMRGANANEPRLYIRSLFDIQYAFCDIKTNGVTGMDNRDSAREGRGFGTASTASMLLMANGENEISLEFGALGWFSPDKLSDETRNHFNPEAKCSLELTAMSGKKSEVLTAIEVAIDKNGQPVATTPVNEAKYASISTPVVRHVIQAEKIEAGHIEKKYFDPKEYPLNMTLYRFSRNVKISGLPDWEWAKATPYTDTPEQRQQLQQAYVAVWQAYNSKDLNTLRDQQKVALKAWAWATNESEESIFADQSAYSDINEKGFKMKPINWDNYTVKIMNQGRMVRLVNKSDPENSPISYYYVDEDGDTILATVAPIFSLINGRFVQVI
;
A
#
# COMPACT_ATOMS: atom_id res chain seq x y z
N MET A 1 41.20 52.36 48.17
CA MET A 1 42.29 51.55 48.73
C MET A 1 42.21 50.16 48.12
N ARG A 2 43.30 49.73 47.48
CA ARG A 2 43.71 48.39 46.96
C ARG A 2 42.71 47.22 47.09
N LEU A 3 42.27 46.57 46.01
CA LEU A 3 42.96 45.57 45.15
C LEU A 3 42.98 44.14 45.73
N LYS A 4 42.29 43.20 45.05
CA LYS A 4 42.69 41.83 44.61
C LYS A 4 41.42 40.95 44.39
N TRP A 5 41.00 40.69 43.15
CA TRP A 5 41.28 39.47 42.34
C TRP A 5 40.98 38.13 43.05
N LEU A 6 39.92 37.41 42.62
CA LEU A 6 40.04 36.07 42.00
C LEU A 6 38.70 35.56 41.42
N LEU A 7 38.83 34.65 40.46
CA LEU A 7 37.84 34.01 39.59
C LEU A 7 36.76 33.14 40.29
N LEU A 8 35.69 32.85 39.52
CA LEU A 8 35.10 31.52 39.18
C LEU A 8 33.59 31.33 39.44
N LEU A 9 32.92 30.84 38.38
CA LEU A 9 31.76 29.91 38.32
C LEU A 9 30.34 30.46 38.04
N LEU A 10 29.88 30.08 36.84
CA LEU A 10 28.62 29.39 36.51
C LEU A 10 27.29 30.05 36.87
N GLY A 11 26.64 30.61 35.83
CA GLY A 11 25.18 30.76 35.76
C GLY A 11 24.65 29.97 34.56
N VAL A 12 24.06 28.81 34.83
CA VAL A 12 23.43 27.90 33.87
C VAL A 12 22.15 28.54 33.31
N ILE A 13 22.11 28.79 32.00
CA ILE A 13 20.86 29.11 31.28
C ILE A 13 20.25 27.78 30.83
N ILE A 14 19.18 27.36 31.51
CA ILE A 14 18.34 26.24 31.09
C ILE A 14 17.51 26.72 29.90
N MET A 15 17.97 26.44 28.68
CA MET A 15 17.09 26.49 27.49
C MET A 15 16.36 25.16 27.38
N SER A 16 15.07 25.19 27.70
CA SER A 16 14.09 24.16 27.37
C SER A 16 14.01 23.99 25.85
N GLY A 17 14.64 22.95 25.33
CA GLY A 17 14.58 22.56 23.92
C GLY A 17 13.24 21.91 23.59
N LEU A 18 12.26 22.70 23.16
CA LEU A 18 11.24 22.20 22.23
C LEU A 18 11.90 22.10 20.85
N GLY A 19 12.34 20.89 20.51
CA GLY A 19 12.88 20.57 19.20
C GLY A 19 11.79 20.64 18.13
N VAL A 20 11.51 21.84 17.63
CA VAL A 20 10.83 22.02 16.35
C VAL A 20 11.90 21.89 15.28
N ILE A 21 11.91 20.77 14.55
CA ILE A 21 12.73 20.63 13.34
C ILE A 21 12.12 21.55 12.27
N VAL A 22 12.60 22.80 12.22
CA VAL A 22 12.33 23.71 11.11
C VAL A 22 13.37 23.39 10.03
N MET A 23 13.01 22.59 9.02
CA MET A 23 13.84 22.46 7.83
C MET A 23 13.76 23.76 7.03
N ARG A 24 14.82 24.56 7.09
CA ARG A 24 15.05 25.72 6.22
C ARG A 24 15.84 25.27 4.98
N GLY A 25 15.26 25.49 3.79
CA GLY A 25 15.97 25.63 2.52
C GLY A 25 16.46 24.32 1.88
N ALA A 26 15.87 23.98 0.72
CA ALA A 26 16.37 22.92 -0.14
C ALA A 26 17.77 23.29 -0.69
N ASN A 27 18.82 22.73 -0.09
CA ASN A 27 20.13 22.64 -0.70
C ASN A 27 20.18 21.40 -1.58
N ALA A 28 20.68 21.53 -2.82
CA ALA A 28 20.82 20.45 -3.79
C ALA A 28 21.78 19.30 -3.36
N ASN A 29 22.35 19.36 -2.14
CA ASN A 29 23.30 18.39 -1.59
C ASN A 29 22.77 17.58 -0.40
N GLU A 30 21.53 17.80 0.05
CA GLU A 30 20.96 16.94 1.10
C GLU A 30 20.37 15.66 0.51
N PRO A 31 20.69 14.48 1.08
CA PRO A 31 20.15 13.23 0.55
C PRO A 31 18.62 13.21 0.68
N ARG A 32 17.93 12.87 -0.40
CA ARG A 32 16.47 12.79 -0.46
C ARG A 32 15.93 11.86 0.64
N LEU A 33 14.81 12.25 1.25
CA LEU A 33 14.06 11.44 2.20
C LEU A 33 13.25 10.38 1.45
N TYR A 34 13.37 9.13 1.90
CA TYR A 34 12.52 8.00 1.51
C TYR A 34 11.88 7.43 2.77
N ILE A 35 10.61 7.03 2.66
CA ILE A 35 9.95 6.27 3.72
C ILE A 35 9.45 4.97 3.11
N ARG A 36 9.85 3.85 3.72
CA ARG A 36 9.44 2.51 3.31
C ARG A 36 8.84 1.76 4.48
N SER A 37 7.94 0.85 4.16
CA SER A 37 7.48 -0.17 5.11
C SER A 37 8.31 -1.42 4.90
N LEU A 38 9.10 -1.82 5.89
CA LEU A 38 9.87 -3.06 5.89
C LEU A 38 9.10 -4.09 6.72
N PHE A 39 9.00 -5.32 6.24
CA PHE A 39 8.20 -6.32 6.94
C PHE A 39 8.79 -7.73 6.81
N ASP A 40 8.49 -8.55 7.80
CA ASP A 40 8.82 -9.99 7.87
C ASP A 40 7.60 -10.78 8.33
N ILE A 41 7.21 -11.78 7.55
CA ILE A 41 6.01 -12.59 7.75
C ILE A 41 6.42 -14.04 7.89
N GLN A 42 5.90 -14.72 8.91
CA GLN A 42 6.10 -16.17 9.09
C GLN A 42 4.82 -16.85 9.52
N TYR A 43 4.55 -18.01 8.89
CA TYR A 43 3.42 -18.90 9.16
C TYR A 43 2.04 -18.22 9.23
N ALA A 44 1.84 -17.14 8.46
CA ALA A 44 0.60 -16.38 8.43
C ALA A 44 0.37 -15.70 7.09
N PHE A 45 -0.88 -15.28 6.87
CA PHE A 45 -1.20 -14.25 5.89
C PHE A 45 -1.01 -12.87 6.53
N CYS A 46 -0.32 -11.97 5.83
CA CYS A 46 -0.26 -10.55 6.14
C CYS A 46 -0.52 -9.69 4.90
N ASP A 47 -1.35 -8.66 5.06
CA ASP A 47 -1.52 -7.56 4.09
C ASP A 47 -1.05 -6.25 4.73
N ILE A 48 0.01 -5.67 4.16
CA ILE A 48 0.70 -4.47 4.66
C ILE A 48 0.10 -3.24 3.99
N LYS A 49 -0.45 -2.32 4.78
CA LYS A 49 -1.18 -1.15 4.28
C LYS A 49 -0.62 0.16 4.78
N THR A 50 -0.73 1.17 3.93
CA THR A 50 -0.52 2.58 4.26
C THR A 50 -1.76 3.35 3.86
N ASN A 51 -2.42 4.02 4.82
CA ASN A 51 -3.67 4.75 4.62
C ASN A 51 -4.77 3.93 3.91
N GLY A 52 -4.88 2.65 4.28
CA GLY A 52 -5.85 1.71 3.72
C GLY A 52 -5.53 1.17 2.32
N VAL A 53 -4.40 1.56 1.72
CA VAL A 53 -3.92 1.03 0.45
C VAL A 53 -2.95 -0.14 0.72
N THR A 54 -3.24 -1.31 0.14
CA THR A 54 -2.33 -2.46 0.13
C THR A 54 -1.06 -2.11 -0.61
N GLY A 55 0.07 -2.15 0.10
CA GLY A 55 1.40 -2.02 -0.51
C GLY A 55 1.96 -3.38 -0.94
N MET A 56 1.76 -4.40 -0.12
CA MET A 56 2.12 -5.79 -0.43
C MET A 56 1.40 -6.73 0.53
N ASP A 57 1.08 -7.92 0.06
CA ASP A 57 0.65 -9.04 0.88
C ASP A 57 1.36 -10.32 0.44
N ASN A 58 1.19 -11.40 1.21
CA ASN A 58 1.75 -12.71 0.88
C ASN A 58 0.68 -13.76 0.55
N ARG A 59 -0.44 -13.35 -0.06
CA ARG A 59 -1.58 -14.23 -0.36
C ARG A 59 -1.18 -15.48 -1.13
N ASP A 60 -0.37 -15.36 -2.18
CA ASP A 60 0.13 -16.50 -2.94
C ASP A 60 0.91 -17.49 -2.06
N SER A 61 1.80 -16.96 -1.21
CA SER A 61 2.55 -17.76 -0.24
C SER A 61 1.63 -18.43 0.80
N ALA A 62 0.57 -17.75 1.22
CA ALA A 62 -0.43 -18.29 2.13
C ALA A 62 -1.28 -19.41 1.49
N ARG A 63 -1.63 -19.28 0.21
CA ARG A 63 -2.32 -20.31 -0.59
C ARG A 63 -1.54 -21.60 -0.73
N GLU A 64 -0.22 -21.49 -0.83
CA GLU A 64 0.67 -22.65 -0.81
C GLU A 64 0.88 -23.25 0.59
N GLY A 65 0.21 -22.72 1.63
CA GLY A 65 0.34 -23.18 3.01
C GLY A 65 1.66 -22.81 3.68
N ARG A 66 2.45 -21.93 3.07
CA ARG A 66 3.76 -21.48 3.58
C ARG A 66 3.60 -20.29 4.53
N GLY A 67 2.98 -19.22 4.03
CA GLY A 67 2.75 -18.00 4.82
C GLY A 67 4.01 -17.24 5.19
N PHE A 68 4.98 -17.20 4.28
CA PHE A 68 6.24 -16.46 4.47
C PHE A 68 6.34 -15.29 3.51
N GLY A 69 7.09 -14.25 3.90
CA GLY A 69 7.47 -13.15 3.03
C GLY A 69 8.29 -12.10 3.78
N THR A 70 9.39 -11.65 3.18
CA THR A 70 10.22 -10.57 3.72
C THR A 70 10.51 -9.60 2.58
N ALA A 71 10.07 -8.34 2.70
CA ALA A 71 10.28 -7.35 1.64
C ALA A 71 10.13 -5.92 2.19
N SER A 72 9.99 -4.96 1.27
CA SER A 72 9.64 -3.60 1.62
C SER A 72 8.77 -2.93 0.56
N THR A 73 7.91 -2.00 0.97
CA THR A 73 7.07 -1.20 0.07
C THR A 73 7.48 0.26 0.07
N ALA A 74 7.22 0.98 -1.03
CA ALA A 74 7.41 2.42 -1.14
C ALA A 74 6.28 3.21 -0.46
N SER A 75 6.09 3.00 0.85
CA SER A 75 4.95 3.55 1.61
C SER A 75 4.80 5.06 1.52
N MET A 76 5.89 5.82 1.32
CA MET A 76 5.84 7.28 1.14
C MET A 76 4.90 7.74 0.02
N LEU A 77 4.71 6.93 -1.03
CA LEU A 77 3.82 7.23 -2.16
C LEU A 77 2.35 7.38 -1.73
N LEU A 78 2.01 6.71 -0.63
CA LEU A 78 0.67 6.61 -0.09
C LEU A 78 0.48 7.51 1.15
N MET A 79 1.52 8.25 1.54
CA MET A 79 1.52 9.14 2.69
C MET A 79 1.44 10.61 2.30
N ALA A 80 0.84 11.44 3.15
CA ALA A 80 0.88 12.89 3.04
C ALA A 80 1.57 13.51 4.27
N ASN A 81 2.05 14.75 4.15
CA ASN A 81 2.48 15.52 5.31
C ASN A 81 1.31 15.65 6.32
N GLY A 82 1.56 15.30 7.59
CA GLY A 82 0.53 15.20 8.62
C GLY A 82 0.35 13.78 9.15
N GLU A 83 -0.88 13.45 9.52
CA GLU A 83 -1.23 12.15 10.12
C GLU A 83 -1.50 11.10 9.04
N ASN A 84 -0.92 9.91 9.22
CA ASN A 84 -1.07 8.76 8.33
C ASN A 84 -1.32 7.50 9.18
N GLU A 85 -2.15 6.58 8.68
CA GLU A 85 -2.33 5.26 9.29
C GLU A 85 -1.34 4.26 8.66
N ILE A 86 -0.64 3.51 9.52
CA ILE A 86 0.07 2.30 9.14
C ILE A 86 -0.65 1.12 9.76
N SER A 87 -0.85 0.07 8.96
CA SER A 87 -1.50 -1.13 9.44
C SER A 87 -1.01 -2.40 8.76
N LEU A 88 -1.20 -3.52 9.45
CA LEU A 88 -1.17 -4.83 8.83
C LEU A 88 -2.45 -5.61 9.17
N GLU A 89 -2.95 -6.40 8.23
CA GLU A 89 -4.04 -7.35 8.45
C GLU A 89 -3.46 -8.76 8.53
N PHE A 90 -3.75 -9.46 9.63
CA PHE A 90 -3.15 -10.75 9.98
C PHE A 90 -4.19 -11.87 9.94
N GLY A 91 -3.90 -12.95 9.22
CA GLY A 91 -4.84 -14.06 9.01
C GLY A 91 -4.18 -15.44 9.15
N ALA A 92 -4.95 -16.41 9.62
CA ALA A 92 -4.50 -17.79 9.75
C ALA A 92 -4.43 -18.48 8.38
N LEU A 93 -3.42 -19.33 8.18
CA LEU A 93 -3.23 -20.07 6.92
C LEU A 93 -4.33 -21.10 6.64
N GLY A 94 -5.04 -21.56 7.68
CA GLY A 94 -6.17 -22.47 7.53
C GLY A 94 -7.28 -21.92 6.62
N TRP A 95 -7.39 -20.60 6.48
CA TRP A 95 -8.33 -19.96 5.55
C TRP A 95 -8.03 -20.29 4.08
N PHE A 96 -6.78 -20.55 3.73
CA PHE A 96 -6.37 -20.86 2.35
C PHE A 96 -6.24 -22.37 2.09
N SER A 97 -6.49 -23.20 3.11
CA SER A 97 -6.38 -24.64 2.99
C SER A 97 -7.27 -25.20 1.88
N PRO A 98 -6.79 -26.18 1.09
CA PRO A 98 -7.64 -26.90 0.15
C PRO A 98 -8.67 -27.81 0.84
N ASP A 99 -8.47 -28.12 2.12
CA ASP A 99 -9.32 -29.03 2.87
C ASP A 99 -10.62 -28.36 3.32
N LYS A 100 -11.69 -29.16 3.38
CA LYS A 100 -12.98 -28.69 3.91
C LYS A 100 -12.92 -28.64 5.44
N LEU A 101 -12.56 -27.47 5.97
CA LEU A 101 -12.44 -27.19 7.40
C LEU A 101 -13.61 -26.32 7.90
N SER A 102 -13.95 -26.42 9.19
CA SER A 102 -14.85 -25.46 9.83
C SER A 102 -14.18 -24.10 9.98
N ASP A 103 -14.94 -23.02 10.03
CA ASP A 103 -14.40 -21.67 10.23
C ASP A 103 -13.60 -21.55 11.55
N GLU A 104 -13.96 -22.32 12.57
CA GLU A 104 -13.19 -22.42 13.82
C GLU A 104 -11.79 -22.98 13.59
N THR A 105 -11.69 -24.10 12.87
CA THR A 105 -10.40 -24.71 12.54
C THR A 105 -9.57 -23.84 11.60
N ARG A 106 -10.21 -23.16 10.64
CA ARG A 106 -9.52 -22.27 9.69
C ARG A 106 -8.91 -21.05 10.37
N ASN A 107 -9.50 -20.62 11.49
CA ASN A 107 -9.02 -19.52 12.33
C ASN A 107 -7.88 -19.90 13.28
N HIS A 108 -7.46 -21.17 13.33
CA HIS A 108 -6.36 -21.59 14.19
C HIS A 108 -5.02 -21.11 13.63
N PHE A 109 -4.27 -20.35 14.43
CA PHE A 109 -2.93 -19.89 14.06
C PHE A 109 -1.86 -20.91 14.45
N ASN A 110 -0.81 -21.00 13.63
CA ASN A 110 0.44 -21.62 14.07
C ASN A 110 0.98 -20.83 15.27
N PRO A 111 1.36 -21.46 16.40
CA PRO A 111 1.94 -20.76 17.56
C PRO A 111 3.17 -19.90 17.25
N GLU A 112 3.91 -20.21 16.18
CA GLU A 112 5.08 -19.46 15.71
C GLU A 112 4.73 -18.37 14.69
N ALA A 113 3.44 -18.18 14.38
CA ALA A 113 3.01 -17.18 13.41
C ALA A 113 3.34 -15.78 13.89
N LYS A 114 3.96 -14.98 13.01
CA LYS A 114 4.36 -13.61 13.30
C LYS A 114 4.29 -12.71 12.08
N CYS A 115 4.15 -11.42 12.34
CA CYS A 115 4.25 -10.37 11.34
C CYS A 115 4.89 -9.14 11.97
N SER A 116 6.05 -8.74 11.47
CA SER A 116 6.66 -7.46 11.84
C SER A 116 6.49 -6.46 10.70
N LEU A 117 6.29 -5.19 11.07
CA LEU A 117 6.17 -4.07 10.16
C LEU A 117 6.88 -2.87 10.77
N GLU A 118 7.93 -2.41 10.13
CA GLU A 118 8.66 -1.19 10.49
C GLU A 118 8.42 -0.12 9.43
N LEU A 119 8.07 1.08 9.88
CA LEU A 119 8.10 2.26 9.03
C LEU A 119 9.46 2.95 9.19
N THR A 120 10.26 2.96 8.14
CA THR A 120 11.65 3.41 8.20
C THR A 120 11.88 4.59 7.27
N ALA A 121 12.38 5.69 7.84
CA ALA A 121 12.88 6.84 7.11
C ALA A 121 14.34 6.64 6.74
N MET A 122 14.69 6.95 5.51
CA MET A 122 16.04 6.84 4.97
C MET A 122 16.43 8.15 4.27
N SER A 123 17.63 8.63 4.55
CA SER A 123 18.24 9.79 3.88
C SER A 123 19.75 9.55 3.75
N GLY A 124 20.17 9.21 2.53
CA GLY A 124 21.56 8.84 2.26
C GLY A 124 21.96 7.59 3.03
N LYS A 125 22.97 7.69 3.90
CA LYS A 125 23.41 6.58 4.77
C LYS A 125 22.65 6.52 6.11
N LYS A 126 21.79 7.49 6.40
CA LYS A 126 21.01 7.52 7.63
C LYS A 126 19.73 6.73 7.45
N SER A 127 19.42 5.88 8.41
CA SER A 127 18.19 5.10 8.49
C SER A 127 17.65 5.17 9.92
N GLU A 128 16.35 5.45 10.06
CA GLU A 128 15.67 5.60 11.33
C GLU A 128 14.30 4.93 11.28
N VAL A 129 14.04 4.03 12.22
CA VAL A 129 12.71 3.43 12.41
C VAL A 129 11.83 4.46 13.11
N LEU A 130 10.81 4.94 12.40
CA LEU A 130 9.84 5.92 12.89
C LEU A 130 8.82 5.27 13.81
N THR A 131 8.36 4.07 13.45
CA THR A 131 7.44 3.28 14.25
C THR A 131 7.46 1.83 13.81
N ALA A 132 6.99 0.93 14.68
CA ALA A 132 6.83 -0.47 14.36
C ALA A 132 5.47 -1.02 14.82
N ILE A 133 5.04 -2.12 14.20
CA ILE A 133 3.97 -3.01 14.64
C ILE A 133 4.54 -4.42 14.60
N GLU A 134 4.51 -5.12 15.73
CA GLU A 134 4.93 -6.51 15.84
C GLU A 134 3.74 -7.33 16.32
N VAL A 135 3.43 -8.42 15.62
CA VAL A 135 2.32 -9.32 15.94
C VAL A 135 2.85 -10.72 16.13
N ALA A 136 2.38 -11.36 17.20
CA ALA A 136 2.67 -12.75 17.54
C ALA A 136 1.44 -13.43 18.14
N ILE A 137 1.48 -14.76 18.26
CA ILE A 137 0.42 -15.54 18.88
C ILE A 137 0.63 -15.64 20.40
N ASP A 138 -0.42 -15.32 21.16
CA ASP A 138 -0.40 -15.44 22.61
C ASP A 138 -0.61 -16.90 23.07
N LYS A 139 -0.50 -17.12 24.39
CA LYS A 139 -0.72 -18.44 25.00
C LYS A 139 -2.13 -19.03 24.77
N ASN A 140 -3.10 -18.22 24.35
CA ASN A 140 -4.47 -18.64 24.06
C ASN A 140 -4.68 -18.90 22.55
N GLY A 141 -3.62 -18.84 21.74
CA GLY A 141 -3.70 -19.02 20.30
C GLY A 141 -4.25 -17.79 19.56
N GLN A 142 -4.25 -16.60 20.18
CA GLN A 142 -4.78 -15.38 19.59
C GLN A 142 -3.66 -14.43 19.13
N PRO A 143 -3.80 -13.78 17.97
CA PRO A 143 -2.84 -12.78 17.54
C PRO A 143 -2.97 -11.52 18.39
N VAL A 144 -1.83 -11.06 18.92
CA VAL A 144 -1.70 -9.87 19.76
C VAL A 144 -0.53 -9.02 19.28
N ALA A 145 -0.61 -7.71 19.50
CA ALA A 145 0.54 -6.84 19.28
C ALA A 145 1.53 -7.03 20.43
N THR A 146 2.79 -7.30 20.11
CA THR A 146 3.87 -7.27 21.09
C THR A 146 4.37 -5.83 21.23
N THR A 147 4.76 -5.44 22.44
CA THR A 147 5.34 -4.10 22.67
C THR A 147 6.77 -4.10 22.16
N PRO A 148 7.12 -3.32 21.11
CA PRO A 148 8.49 -3.24 20.63
C PRO A 148 9.42 -2.67 21.71
N VAL A 149 10.69 -3.07 21.70
CA VAL A 149 11.71 -2.56 22.66
C VAL A 149 11.82 -1.03 22.63
N ASN A 150 11.56 -0.44 21.46
CA ASN A 150 11.67 1.00 21.22
C ASN A 150 10.33 1.76 21.34
N GLU A 151 9.25 1.14 21.86
CA GLU A 151 7.92 1.75 21.90
C GLU A 151 7.90 3.17 22.52
N ALA A 152 8.68 3.39 23.59
CA ALA A 152 8.79 4.69 24.23
C ALA A 152 9.36 5.79 23.31
N LYS A 153 10.18 5.44 22.31
CA LYS A 153 10.71 6.39 21.32
C LYS A 153 9.64 6.79 20.31
N TYR A 154 8.79 5.84 19.92
CA TYR A 154 7.72 6.06 18.93
C TYR A 154 6.61 6.96 19.47
N ALA A 155 6.40 7.00 20.79
CA ALA A 155 5.32 7.76 21.43
C ALA A 155 5.30 9.27 21.13
N SER A 156 6.43 9.83 20.64
CA SER A 156 6.52 11.24 20.24
C SER A 156 5.83 11.54 18.90
N ILE A 157 5.72 10.55 18.01
CA ILE A 157 5.19 10.72 16.65
C ILE A 157 4.07 9.73 16.29
N SER A 158 3.86 8.69 17.10
CA SER A 158 2.91 7.61 16.82
C SER A 158 1.97 7.33 17.98
N THR A 159 0.73 6.93 17.66
CA THR A 159 -0.25 6.45 18.64
C THR A 159 0.03 5.00 19.05
N PRO A 160 -0.49 4.49 20.18
CA PRO A 160 -0.46 3.07 20.49
C PRO A 160 -1.07 2.20 19.38
N VAL A 161 -0.61 0.94 19.26
CA VAL A 161 -1.20 -0.01 18.31
C VAL A 161 -2.60 -0.40 18.78
N VAL A 162 -3.56 -0.32 17.87
CA VAL A 162 -4.95 -0.73 18.08
C VAL A 162 -5.21 -2.01 17.29
N ARG A 163 -5.87 -2.97 17.93
CA ARG A 163 -6.29 -4.24 17.33
C ARG A 163 -7.78 -4.21 17.02
N HIS A 164 -8.15 -4.56 15.80
CA HIS A 164 -9.53 -4.77 15.37
C HIS A 164 -9.70 -6.16 14.76
N VAL A 165 -10.79 -6.84 15.10
CA VAL A 165 -11.22 -8.02 14.35
C VAL A 165 -12.09 -7.54 13.19
N ILE A 166 -11.73 -7.93 11.97
CA ILE A 166 -12.45 -7.55 10.75
C ILE A 166 -12.77 -8.80 9.93
N GLN A 167 -13.71 -8.65 9.00
CA GLN A 167 -13.96 -9.64 7.96
C GLN A 167 -13.18 -9.23 6.71
N ALA A 168 -12.62 -10.21 6.01
CA ALA A 168 -11.98 -9.99 4.72
C ALA A 168 -12.97 -9.45 3.69
N GLU A 169 -12.42 -8.91 2.60
CA GLU A 169 -13.18 -8.43 1.46
C GLU A 169 -14.10 -9.55 0.93
N LYS A 170 -15.40 -9.24 0.81
CA LYS A 170 -16.38 -10.20 0.31
C LYS A 170 -16.28 -10.25 -1.21
N ILE A 171 -16.21 -11.47 -1.75
CA ILE A 171 -16.25 -11.71 -3.18
C ILE A 171 -17.59 -12.32 -3.63
N GLU A 172 -17.95 -12.07 -4.88
CA GLU A 172 -19.12 -12.60 -5.57
C GLU A 172 -18.61 -13.42 -6.77
N ALA A 173 -18.97 -14.70 -6.86
CA ALA A 173 -18.58 -15.55 -7.98
C ALA A 173 -19.30 -15.14 -9.29
N GLY A 174 -18.69 -15.40 -10.43
CA GLY A 174 -19.30 -15.19 -11.75
C GLY A 174 -19.02 -13.82 -12.40
N HIS A 175 -18.19 -12.99 -11.79
CA HIS A 175 -17.74 -11.70 -12.33
C HIS A 175 -16.38 -11.76 -13.03
N ILE A 176 -15.78 -12.95 -13.07
CA ILE A 176 -14.60 -13.31 -13.88
C ILE A 176 -14.84 -14.69 -14.53
N GLU A 177 -14.13 -15.00 -15.62
CA GLU A 177 -14.27 -16.31 -16.25
C GLU A 177 -13.87 -17.44 -15.30
N LYS A 178 -14.60 -18.55 -15.36
CA LYS A 178 -14.45 -19.68 -14.42
C LYS A 178 -13.01 -20.20 -14.33
N LYS A 179 -12.25 -20.20 -15.42
CA LYS A 179 -10.85 -20.68 -15.43
C LYS A 179 -9.88 -19.78 -14.65
N TYR A 180 -10.23 -18.52 -14.41
CA TYR A 180 -9.44 -17.56 -13.65
C TYR A 180 -10.01 -17.30 -12.25
N PHE A 181 -11.07 -18.02 -11.85
CA PHE A 181 -11.66 -17.87 -10.53
C PHE A 181 -11.16 -18.98 -9.60
N ASP A 182 -10.47 -18.59 -8.52
CA ASP A 182 -10.18 -19.47 -7.39
C ASP A 182 -10.89 -18.98 -6.12
N PRO A 183 -11.92 -19.69 -5.61
CA PRO A 183 -12.60 -19.31 -4.37
C PRO A 183 -11.70 -19.37 -3.12
N LYS A 184 -10.49 -19.94 -3.22
CA LYS A 184 -9.49 -19.95 -2.16
C LYS A 184 -8.60 -18.71 -2.15
N GLU A 185 -8.57 -17.95 -3.24
CA GLU A 185 -7.81 -16.70 -3.33
C GLU A 185 -8.32 -15.69 -2.30
N TYR A 186 -9.64 -15.53 -2.25
CA TYR A 186 -10.36 -14.67 -1.33
C TYR A 186 -11.38 -15.50 -0.55
N PRO A 187 -10.94 -16.19 0.53
CA PRO A 187 -11.81 -17.13 1.21
C PRO A 187 -13.01 -16.46 1.87
N LEU A 188 -14.21 -17.00 1.63
CA LEU A 188 -15.45 -16.51 2.25
C LEU A 188 -15.36 -16.57 3.78
N ASN A 189 -15.89 -15.53 4.43
CA ASN A 189 -15.93 -15.34 5.88
C ASN A 189 -14.56 -15.30 6.58
N MET A 190 -13.49 -15.10 5.81
CA MET A 190 -12.15 -15.02 6.39
C MET A 190 -12.09 -13.92 7.45
N THR A 191 -11.72 -14.33 8.66
CA THR A 191 -11.52 -13.40 9.77
C THR A 191 -10.07 -12.94 9.75
N LEU A 192 -9.89 -11.63 9.80
CA LEU A 192 -8.60 -10.97 9.86
C LEU A 192 -8.48 -10.15 11.14
N TYR A 193 -7.25 -10.00 11.61
CA TYR A 193 -6.92 -9.13 12.74
C TYR A 193 -6.09 -7.97 12.22
N ARG A 194 -6.70 -6.79 12.19
CA ARG A 194 -6.01 -5.57 11.79
C ARG A 194 -5.33 -4.94 12.99
N PHE A 195 -4.04 -4.71 12.86
CA PHE A 195 -3.23 -3.95 13.80
C PHE A 195 -2.84 -2.65 13.14
N SER A 196 -3.24 -1.51 13.72
CA SER A 196 -2.96 -0.20 13.15
C SER A 196 -2.51 0.81 14.19
N ARG A 197 -1.80 1.84 13.72
CA ARG A 197 -1.49 3.06 14.48
C ARG A 197 -1.36 4.23 13.54
N ASN A 198 -1.63 5.42 14.07
CA ASN A 198 -1.38 6.65 13.35
C ASN A 198 0.04 7.15 13.65
N VAL A 199 0.68 7.72 12.63
CA VAL A 199 2.01 8.31 12.69
C VAL A 199 1.99 9.68 12.02
N LYS A 200 2.65 10.65 12.66
CA LYS A 200 2.80 11.99 12.13
C LYS A 200 4.09 12.11 11.32
N ILE A 201 3.95 12.43 10.03
CA ILE A 201 5.06 12.51 9.07
C ILE A 201 5.19 13.94 8.55
N SER A 202 6.42 14.37 8.28
CA SER A 202 6.74 15.65 7.65
C SER A 202 7.92 15.50 6.69
N GLY A 203 8.03 16.42 5.73
CA GLY A 203 9.14 16.43 4.76
C GLY A 203 8.89 15.55 3.53
N LEU A 204 7.65 15.10 3.34
CA LEU A 204 7.25 14.43 2.10
C LEU A 204 7.03 15.44 0.98
N PRO A 205 7.17 15.03 -0.30
CA PRO A 205 6.69 15.83 -1.42
C PRO A 205 5.21 16.15 -1.28
N ASP A 206 4.82 17.30 -1.82
CA ASP A 206 3.40 17.64 -1.98
C ASP A 206 2.84 16.85 -3.16
N TRP A 207 2.39 15.61 -2.90
CA TRP A 207 1.74 14.79 -3.92
C TRP A 207 0.47 15.47 -4.45
N GLU A 208 0.24 15.38 -5.76
CA GLU A 208 -0.94 16.01 -6.37
C GLU A 208 -2.26 15.46 -5.79
N TRP A 209 -2.29 14.17 -5.44
CA TRP A 209 -3.45 13.53 -4.80
C TRP A 209 -3.72 14.02 -3.38
N ALA A 210 -2.74 14.60 -2.67
CA ALA A 210 -2.89 14.96 -1.27
C ALA A 210 -3.98 16.02 -1.03
N LYS A 211 -4.28 16.83 -2.04
CA LYS A 211 -5.35 17.86 -2.01
C LYS A 211 -6.55 17.48 -2.88
N ALA A 212 -6.63 16.23 -3.33
CA ALA A 212 -7.75 15.77 -4.16
C ALA A 212 -9.09 15.90 -3.43
N THR A 213 -10.15 16.13 -4.20
CA THR A 213 -11.50 16.10 -3.67
C THR A 213 -11.85 14.67 -3.26
N PRO A 214 -12.38 14.43 -2.04
CA PRO A 214 -12.77 13.09 -1.63
C PRO A 214 -13.83 12.48 -2.55
N TYR A 215 -13.58 11.25 -2.97
CA TYR A 215 -14.53 10.40 -3.68
C TYR A 215 -15.54 9.81 -2.69
N THR A 216 -16.82 9.96 -2.99
CA THR A 216 -17.93 9.47 -2.15
C THR A 216 -18.93 8.61 -2.94
N ASP A 217 -18.56 8.23 -4.16
CA ASP A 217 -19.38 7.38 -5.04
C ASP A 217 -20.74 7.96 -5.44
N THR A 218 -20.82 9.28 -5.64
CA THR A 218 -22.01 9.89 -6.26
C THR A 218 -22.17 9.41 -7.71
N PRO A 219 -23.39 9.40 -8.28
CA PRO A 219 -23.61 8.99 -9.67
C PRO A 219 -22.72 9.73 -10.68
N GLU A 220 -22.50 11.02 -10.47
CA GLU A 220 -21.65 11.86 -11.31
C GLU A 220 -20.17 11.45 -11.18
N GLN A 221 -19.68 11.25 -9.95
CA GLN A 221 -18.31 10.78 -9.72
C GLN A 221 -18.09 9.37 -10.28
N ARG A 222 -19.07 8.46 -10.13
CA ARG A 222 -19.04 7.12 -10.72
C ARG A 222 -18.91 7.19 -12.23
N GLN A 223 -19.76 7.97 -12.89
CA GLN A 223 -19.73 8.10 -14.34
C GLN A 223 -18.39 8.67 -14.84
N GLN A 224 -17.86 9.70 -14.15
CA GLN A 224 -16.57 10.29 -14.50
C GLN A 224 -15.40 9.31 -14.27
N LEU A 225 -15.43 8.52 -13.19
CA LEU A 225 -14.42 7.49 -12.95
C LEU A 225 -14.47 6.40 -14.03
N GLN A 226 -15.66 5.93 -14.40
CA GLN A 226 -15.85 4.99 -15.51
C GLN A 226 -15.33 5.55 -16.84
N GLN A 227 -15.55 6.83 -17.13
CA GLN A 227 -14.99 7.49 -18.31
C GLN A 227 -13.45 7.51 -18.29
N ALA A 228 -12.83 7.75 -17.14
CA ALA A 228 -11.37 7.67 -17.00
C ALA A 228 -10.85 6.26 -17.29
N TYR A 229 -11.51 5.22 -16.77
CA TYR A 229 -11.19 3.82 -17.13
C TYR A 229 -11.36 3.55 -18.63
N VAL A 230 -12.44 4.04 -19.27
CA VAL A 230 -12.63 3.88 -20.72
C VAL A 230 -11.51 4.55 -21.52
N ALA A 231 -11.06 5.73 -21.11
CA ALA A 231 -9.96 6.43 -21.78
C ALA A 231 -8.64 5.64 -21.71
N VAL A 232 -8.34 5.03 -20.56
CA VAL A 232 -7.16 4.14 -20.40
C VAL A 232 -7.33 2.88 -21.24
N TRP A 233 -8.50 2.24 -21.16
CA TRP A 233 -8.82 1.04 -21.94
C TRP A 233 -8.66 1.27 -23.45
N GLN A 234 -9.12 2.42 -23.95
CA GLN A 234 -9.01 2.80 -25.36
C GLN A 234 -7.56 2.97 -25.77
N ALA A 235 -6.73 3.62 -24.94
CA ALA A 235 -5.31 3.82 -25.22
C ALA A 235 -4.55 2.49 -25.29
N TYR A 236 -4.83 1.54 -24.39
CA TYR A 236 -4.31 0.17 -24.50
C TYR A 236 -4.82 -0.55 -25.76
N ASN A 237 -6.12 -0.46 -26.05
CA ASN A 237 -6.71 -1.11 -27.22
C ASN A 237 -6.14 -0.60 -28.55
N SER A 238 -5.81 0.70 -28.64
CA SER A 238 -5.15 1.30 -29.79
C SER A 238 -3.62 1.21 -29.75
N LYS A 239 -3.05 0.62 -28.68
CA LYS A 239 -1.61 0.57 -28.42
C LYS A 239 -0.94 1.96 -28.44
N ASP A 240 -1.66 2.98 -27.98
CA ASP A 240 -1.17 4.36 -27.96
C ASP A 240 -0.34 4.63 -26.70
N LEU A 241 0.93 4.25 -26.79
CA LEU A 241 1.91 4.41 -25.72
C LEU A 241 2.10 5.87 -25.27
N ASN A 242 1.97 6.83 -26.18
CA ASN A 242 2.12 8.24 -25.83
C ASN A 242 0.96 8.69 -24.94
N THR A 243 -0.27 8.34 -25.32
CA THR A 243 -1.45 8.64 -24.51
C THR A 243 -1.40 7.91 -23.15
N LEU A 244 -0.96 6.64 -23.11
CA LEU A 244 -0.80 5.91 -21.85
C LEU A 244 0.19 6.60 -20.91
N ARG A 245 1.37 6.98 -21.43
CA ARG A 245 2.38 7.70 -20.66
C ARG A 245 1.87 9.04 -20.14
N ASP A 246 1.17 9.80 -20.99
CA ASP A 246 0.60 11.10 -20.60
C ASP A 246 -0.49 10.95 -19.52
N GLN A 247 -1.33 9.92 -19.61
CA GLN A 247 -2.35 9.62 -18.60
C GLN A 247 -1.75 9.21 -17.25
N GLN A 248 -0.56 8.60 -17.25
CA GLN A 248 0.16 8.17 -16.04
C GLN A 248 1.15 9.22 -15.51
N LYS A 249 1.28 10.40 -16.13
CA LYS A 249 2.33 11.38 -15.83
C LYS A 249 2.45 11.74 -14.34
N VAL A 250 1.34 11.82 -13.61
CA VAL A 250 1.36 12.11 -12.17
C VAL A 250 1.89 10.91 -11.37
N ALA A 251 1.43 9.70 -11.67
CA ALA A 251 1.94 8.47 -11.08
C ALA A 251 3.43 8.26 -11.37
N LEU A 252 3.86 8.43 -12.62
CA LEU A 252 5.27 8.26 -13.03
C LEU A 252 6.20 9.23 -12.29
N LYS A 253 5.80 10.49 -12.11
CA LYS A 253 6.56 11.46 -11.29
C LYS A 253 6.67 11.03 -9.83
N ALA A 254 5.59 10.50 -9.27
CA ALA A 254 5.58 10.05 -7.89
C ALA A 254 6.53 8.86 -7.70
N TRP A 255 6.42 7.84 -8.57
CA TRP A 255 7.31 6.69 -8.58
C TRP A 255 8.77 7.10 -8.80
N ALA A 256 9.06 7.96 -9.79
CA ALA A 256 10.41 8.46 -10.08
C ALA A 256 11.04 9.15 -8.86
N TRP A 257 10.24 9.90 -8.10
CA TRP A 257 10.69 10.48 -6.85
C TRP A 257 11.06 9.41 -5.82
N ALA A 258 10.19 8.43 -5.63
CA ALA A 258 10.28 7.41 -4.58
C ALA A 258 11.32 6.30 -4.86
N THR A 259 11.62 6.00 -6.13
CA THR A 259 12.61 4.98 -6.53
C THR A 259 13.95 5.58 -6.95
N ASN A 260 14.00 6.90 -7.18
CA ASN A 260 15.17 7.57 -7.77
C ASN A 260 15.50 7.11 -9.20
N GLU A 261 14.49 6.67 -9.94
CA GLU A 261 14.57 6.31 -11.35
C GLU A 261 14.00 7.42 -12.24
N SER A 262 14.15 7.27 -13.55
CA SER A 262 13.48 8.17 -14.50
C SER A 262 12.03 7.73 -14.74
N GLU A 263 11.14 8.69 -15.04
CA GLU A 263 9.76 8.40 -15.47
C GLU A 263 9.72 7.43 -16.65
N GLU A 264 10.71 7.49 -17.54
CA GLU A 264 10.83 6.61 -18.71
C GLU A 264 11.18 5.17 -18.33
N SER A 265 12.13 4.97 -17.40
CA SER A 265 12.46 3.63 -16.91
C SER A 265 11.25 2.98 -16.25
N ILE A 266 10.59 3.70 -15.34
CA ILE A 266 9.41 3.19 -14.64
C ILE A 266 8.29 2.83 -15.61
N PHE A 267 8.07 3.64 -16.64
CA PHE A 267 7.04 3.35 -17.65
C PHE A 267 7.39 2.12 -18.49
N ALA A 268 8.67 1.97 -18.89
CA ALA A 268 9.14 0.86 -19.70
C ALA A 268 9.17 -0.48 -18.93
N ASP A 269 9.34 -0.44 -17.61
CA ASP A 269 9.40 -1.63 -16.74
C ASP A 269 8.01 -2.20 -16.39
N GLN A 270 6.92 -1.53 -16.76
CA GLN A 270 5.57 -2.07 -16.56
C GLN A 270 5.34 -3.26 -17.49
N SER A 271 4.88 -4.40 -16.97
CA SER A 271 4.56 -5.59 -17.79
C SER A 271 3.59 -5.27 -18.92
N ALA A 272 2.62 -4.38 -18.67
CA ALA A 272 1.67 -3.94 -19.69
C ALA A 272 2.34 -3.25 -20.91
N TYR A 273 3.56 -2.72 -20.76
CA TYR A 273 4.35 -2.17 -21.87
C TYR A 273 4.86 -3.27 -22.82
N SER A 274 5.30 -4.42 -22.29
CA SER A 274 5.66 -5.58 -23.12
C SER A 274 4.40 -6.28 -23.66
N ASP A 275 3.39 -6.49 -22.82
CA ASP A 275 2.23 -7.34 -23.14
C ASP A 275 1.41 -6.81 -24.33
N ILE A 276 1.34 -5.49 -24.54
CA ILE A 276 0.62 -4.91 -25.69
C ILE A 276 1.20 -5.35 -27.04
N ASN A 277 2.46 -5.79 -27.06
CA ASN A 277 3.14 -6.27 -28.26
C ASN A 277 3.12 -7.79 -28.38
N GLU A 278 2.61 -8.50 -27.37
CA GLU A 278 2.53 -9.95 -27.37
C GLU A 278 1.50 -10.50 -28.35
N LYS A 279 1.71 -11.77 -28.72
CA LYS A 279 0.82 -12.47 -29.63
C LYS A 279 -0.57 -12.56 -29.03
N GLY A 280 -1.59 -12.31 -29.85
CA GLY A 280 -2.98 -12.44 -29.41
C GLY A 280 -3.43 -11.37 -28.41
N PHE A 281 -2.62 -10.31 -28.19
CA PHE A 281 -3.01 -9.19 -27.35
C PHE A 281 -4.41 -8.68 -27.72
N LYS A 282 -5.31 -8.65 -26.74
CA LYS A 282 -6.67 -8.16 -26.90
C LYS A 282 -7.24 -7.66 -25.58
N MET A 283 -7.69 -6.42 -25.56
CA MET A 283 -8.42 -5.88 -24.41
C MET A 283 -9.71 -6.66 -24.14
N LYS A 284 -9.96 -6.97 -22.87
CA LYS A 284 -11.20 -7.56 -22.39
C LYS A 284 -12.29 -6.47 -22.37
N PRO A 285 -13.48 -6.69 -22.97
CA PRO A 285 -14.57 -5.72 -22.85
C PRO A 285 -14.95 -5.47 -21.39
N ILE A 286 -15.23 -4.20 -21.08
CA ILE A 286 -15.64 -3.79 -19.73
C ILE A 286 -17.12 -4.12 -19.53
N ASN A 287 -17.41 -4.89 -18.48
CA ASN A 287 -18.75 -5.02 -17.93
C ASN A 287 -18.77 -4.38 -16.54
N TRP A 288 -19.42 -3.24 -16.40
CA TRP A 288 -19.41 -2.46 -15.16
C TRP A 288 -20.04 -3.20 -13.97
N ASP A 289 -20.97 -4.12 -14.21
CA ASP A 289 -21.62 -4.91 -13.15
C ASP A 289 -20.64 -5.86 -12.45
N ASN A 290 -19.48 -6.13 -13.07
CA ASN A 290 -18.44 -6.97 -12.51
C ASN A 290 -17.53 -6.26 -11.49
N TYR A 291 -17.68 -4.94 -11.33
CA TYR A 291 -16.75 -4.16 -10.53
C TYR A 291 -17.44 -3.42 -9.39
N THR A 292 -16.75 -3.34 -8.26
CA THR A 292 -17.12 -2.51 -7.11
C THR A 292 -16.04 -1.47 -6.84
N VAL A 293 -16.34 -0.50 -5.99
CA VAL A 293 -15.41 0.58 -5.66
C VAL A 293 -14.58 0.25 -4.42
N LYS A 294 -13.29 0.56 -4.49
CA LYS A 294 -12.39 0.56 -3.34
C LYS A 294 -11.92 1.98 -3.09
N ILE A 295 -12.40 2.56 -1.99
CA ILE A 295 -12.10 3.93 -1.56
C ILE A 295 -11.01 3.86 -0.49
N MET A 296 -9.93 4.61 -0.69
CA MET A 296 -8.73 4.57 0.14
C MET A 296 -8.24 5.98 0.45
N ASN A 297 -7.30 6.11 1.38
CA ASN A 297 -6.63 7.36 1.69
C ASN A 297 -7.61 8.51 2.01
N GLN A 298 -8.59 8.22 2.88
CA GLN A 298 -9.66 9.14 3.29
C GLN A 298 -10.50 9.68 2.10
N GLY A 299 -10.69 8.85 1.08
CA GLY A 299 -11.46 9.21 -0.12
C GLY A 299 -10.64 9.88 -1.21
N ARG A 300 -9.37 10.23 -0.97
CA ARG A 300 -8.53 10.89 -1.97
C ARG A 300 -8.01 9.93 -3.04
N MET A 301 -8.04 8.63 -2.78
CA MET A 301 -7.67 7.58 -3.74
C MET A 301 -8.84 6.63 -3.95
N VAL A 302 -9.06 6.23 -5.20
CA VAL A 302 -10.13 5.30 -5.58
C VAL A 302 -9.69 4.40 -6.72
N ARG A 303 -10.13 3.14 -6.69
CA ARG A 303 -10.04 2.23 -7.85
C ARG A 303 -11.29 1.37 -7.95
N LEU A 304 -11.52 0.80 -9.12
CA LEU A 304 -12.50 -0.24 -9.34
C LEU A 304 -11.82 -1.61 -9.28
N VAL A 305 -12.40 -2.53 -8.51
CA VAL A 305 -11.91 -3.89 -8.31
C VAL A 305 -12.98 -4.89 -8.72
N ASN A 306 -12.59 -6.01 -9.32
CA ASN A 306 -13.53 -7.05 -9.72
C ASN A 306 -14.14 -7.72 -8.50
N LYS A 307 -15.44 -8.00 -8.56
CA LYS A 307 -16.17 -8.59 -7.43
C LYS A 307 -15.79 -10.03 -7.15
N SER A 308 -15.31 -10.81 -8.13
CA SER A 308 -14.84 -12.18 -7.92
C SER A 308 -13.38 -12.25 -7.45
N ASP A 309 -12.57 -11.28 -7.88
CA ASP A 309 -11.14 -11.23 -7.63
C ASP A 309 -10.67 -9.76 -7.57
N PRO A 310 -10.52 -9.18 -6.37
CA PRO A 310 -10.18 -7.77 -6.19
C PRO A 310 -8.83 -7.30 -6.74
N GLU A 311 -7.96 -8.20 -7.23
CA GLU A 311 -6.74 -7.84 -7.97
C GLU A 311 -7.05 -7.40 -9.40
N ASN A 312 -8.13 -7.91 -9.98
CA ASN A 312 -8.55 -7.60 -11.33
C ASN A 312 -9.25 -6.24 -11.43
N SER A 313 -8.93 -5.47 -12.47
CA SER A 313 -9.51 -4.15 -12.73
C SER A 313 -10.32 -4.12 -14.05
N PRO A 314 -11.01 -3.01 -14.36
CA PRO A 314 -11.60 -2.80 -15.69
C PRO A 314 -10.58 -2.78 -16.85
N ILE A 315 -9.30 -2.52 -16.56
CA ILE A 315 -8.21 -2.55 -17.54
C ILE A 315 -7.58 -3.94 -17.52
N SER A 316 -8.29 -4.91 -18.08
CA SER A 316 -7.77 -6.27 -18.28
C SER A 316 -7.68 -6.62 -19.76
N TYR A 317 -6.76 -7.51 -20.09
CA TYR A 317 -6.52 -7.97 -21.45
C TYR A 317 -6.05 -9.42 -21.45
N TYR A 318 -6.09 -10.01 -22.64
CA TYR A 318 -5.51 -11.32 -22.89
C TYR A 318 -4.30 -11.19 -23.77
N TYR A 319 -3.33 -12.08 -23.58
CA TYR A 319 -2.27 -12.35 -24.54
C TYR A 319 -1.96 -13.86 -24.52
N VAL A 320 -1.19 -14.31 -25.49
CA VAL A 320 -0.70 -15.69 -25.59
C VAL A 320 0.77 -15.69 -25.19
N ASP A 321 1.12 -16.46 -24.17
CA ASP A 321 2.50 -16.58 -23.70
C ASP A 321 3.35 -17.48 -24.61
N GLU A 322 4.61 -17.69 -24.24
CA GLU A 322 5.57 -18.50 -25.00
C GLU A 322 5.15 -19.98 -25.09
N ASP A 323 4.43 -20.49 -24.09
CA ASP A 323 3.92 -21.87 -24.03
C ASP A 323 2.62 -22.06 -24.85
N GLY A 324 2.03 -20.96 -25.32
CA GLY A 324 0.81 -20.96 -26.13
C GLY A 324 -0.47 -20.84 -25.31
N ASP A 325 -0.37 -20.60 -24.00
CA ASP A 325 -1.49 -20.45 -23.11
C ASP A 325 -2.06 -19.02 -23.15
N THR A 326 -3.38 -18.91 -23.04
CA THR A 326 -4.05 -17.61 -22.99
C THR A 326 -4.06 -17.08 -21.56
N ILE A 327 -3.27 -16.05 -21.32
CA ILE A 327 -3.14 -15.37 -20.03
C ILE A 327 -4.16 -14.25 -19.93
N LEU A 328 -4.76 -14.08 -18.74
CA LEU A 328 -5.51 -12.89 -18.36
C LEU A 328 -4.59 -12.02 -17.52
N ALA A 329 -4.31 -10.81 -17.98
CA ALA A 329 -3.53 -9.82 -17.25
C ALA A 329 -4.36 -8.55 -17.02
N THR A 330 -3.92 -7.73 -16.07
CA THR A 330 -4.62 -6.52 -15.65
C THR A 330 -3.66 -5.42 -15.23
N VAL A 331 -4.07 -4.18 -15.45
CA VAL A 331 -3.45 -2.99 -14.88
C VAL A 331 -4.43 -2.44 -13.86
N ALA A 332 -4.01 -2.19 -12.63
CA ALA A 332 -4.89 -1.77 -11.54
C ALA A 332 -4.59 -0.33 -11.08
N PRO A 333 -4.80 0.70 -11.93
CA PRO A 333 -4.45 2.07 -11.60
C PRO A 333 -5.28 2.60 -10.44
N ILE A 334 -4.66 3.43 -9.60
CA ILE A 334 -5.35 4.19 -8.56
C ILE A 334 -5.57 5.62 -9.06
N PHE A 335 -6.81 6.09 -8.94
CA PHE A 335 -7.21 7.43 -9.36
C PHE A 335 -7.45 8.36 -8.18
N SER A 336 -7.29 9.66 -8.44
CA SER A 336 -7.73 10.75 -7.55
C SER A 336 -8.55 11.78 -8.32
N LEU A 337 -9.54 12.39 -7.67
CA LEU A 337 -10.33 13.49 -8.24
C LEU A 337 -9.61 14.83 -8.02
N ILE A 338 -8.81 15.23 -9.01
CA ILE A 338 -7.96 16.43 -8.99
C ILE A 338 -8.55 17.44 -9.97
N ASN A 339 -8.89 18.65 -9.48
CA ASN A 339 -9.45 19.72 -10.31
C ASN A 339 -10.68 19.27 -11.15
N GLY A 340 -11.55 18.44 -10.55
CA GLY A 340 -12.76 17.94 -11.21
C GLY A 340 -12.54 16.85 -12.25
N ARG A 341 -11.35 16.23 -12.31
CA ARG A 341 -11.03 15.11 -13.22
C ARG A 341 -10.35 13.97 -12.48
N PHE A 342 -10.60 12.74 -12.90
CA PHE A 342 -9.86 11.58 -12.40
C PHE A 342 -8.49 11.48 -13.08
N VAL A 343 -7.45 11.40 -12.27
CA VAL A 343 -6.05 11.32 -12.70
C VAL A 343 -5.42 10.08 -12.07
N GLN A 344 -4.61 9.33 -12.82
CA GLN A 344 -3.85 8.20 -12.28
C GLN A 344 -2.71 8.71 -11.41
N VAL A 345 -2.66 8.25 -10.16
CA VAL A 345 -1.73 8.79 -9.15
C VAL A 345 -0.76 7.77 -8.59
N ILE A 346 -1.05 6.46 -8.73
CA ILE A 346 -0.19 5.33 -8.34
C ILE A 346 -0.35 4.20 -9.33
#